data_AF-A0A7D5QZL0-F1
#
_entry.id   AF-A0A7D5QZL0-F1
#
_cell.length_a   1.000
_cell.length_b   1.000
_cell.length_c   1.000
_cell.angle_alpha   90.00
_cell.angle_beta   90.00
_cell.angle_gamma   90.00
#
_symmetry.space_group_name_H-M   'P 1'
#
loop_
_entity.id
_entity.type
_entity.pdbx_description
1 polymer ?
#
loop_
_entity_poly.entity_id
_entity_poly.type
_entity_poly.pdbx_seq_one_letter_code
_entity_poly.pdbx_strand_id
1 'polypeptide(L)'
;MTKTIFGRKLLMLATITVLVTGLTLTTTLDDAEAKKVKNTDVSVWDSDVSINPITGIFPIGGSGQIAGNFAVETKDKKDTTIQVGLRAQDRFDGPIEPIKDVYIVPTGESTPGLRAWNFDFSIDSGTEFLETQLGKDLSTSNLEDFDVVLEIKDAEKNKFKLDFDLGGINANPVGPIILSQQSWNIGFGFLDIPVDSEAYKISLSVLEDDGKKGKKVAKSKITVLVTDQVPEDGKLDICHKEKTKSVSVKSVAKHIEKHGDTIGPCTE
;
A
#
# COMPACT_ATOMS: atom_id res chain seq x y z
N MET A 1 -53.41 84.06 -11.77
CA MET A 1 -53.38 83.20 -10.57
C MET A 1 -52.85 81.83 -10.98
N THR A 2 -51.92 81.31 -10.18
CA THR A 2 -51.50 79.89 -10.03
C THR A 2 -50.69 79.18 -11.14
N LYS A 3 -49.45 78.83 -10.77
CA LYS A 3 -48.52 77.86 -11.37
C LYS A 3 -49.13 76.45 -11.44
N THR A 4 -48.59 75.54 -12.28
CA THR A 4 -47.74 74.38 -11.87
C THR A 4 -47.28 73.55 -13.09
N ILE A 5 -46.06 73.01 -12.96
CA ILE A 5 -45.21 72.26 -13.91
C ILE A 5 -45.45 70.74 -13.77
N PHE A 6 -45.35 69.95 -14.84
CA PHE A 6 -44.82 68.56 -14.90
C PHE A 6 -44.70 68.19 -16.40
N GLY A 7 -43.63 67.63 -16.98
CA GLY A 7 -42.43 66.98 -16.45
C GLY A 7 -42.26 65.58 -17.06
N ARG A 8 -41.44 65.46 -18.12
CA ARG A 8 -40.70 64.27 -18.63
C ARG A 8 -41.46 62.97 -19.00
N LYS A 9 -41.11 62.37 -20.14
CA LYS A 9 -40.15 61.24 -20.21
C LYS A 9 -39.89 60.80 -21.66
N LEU A 10 -38.63 60.93 -22.05
CA LEU A 10 -38.00 60.39 -23.26
C LEU A 10 -37.64 58.92 -22.97
N LEU A 11 -38.12 57.99 -23.80
CA LEU A 11 -37.82 56.57 -23.69
C LEU A 11 -36.49 56.30 -24.42
N MET A 12 -35.38 56.22 -23.67
CA MET A 12 -34.13 55.66 -24.18
C MET A 12 -34.15 54.15 -23.96
N LEU A 13 -34.16 53.41 -25.07
CA LEU A 13 -33.96 51.97 -25.09
C LEU A 13 -32.45 51.71 -24.88
N ALA A 14 -32.06 51.28 -23.69
CA ALA A 14 -30.71 50.83 -23.40
C ALA A 14 -30.65 49.30 -23.56
N THR A 15 -30.00 48.84 -24.62
CA THR A 15 -29.68 47.43 -24.86
C THR A 15 -28.58 47.02 -23.87
N ILE A 16 -28.93 46.21 -22.87
CA ILE A 16 -27.95 45.58 -21.98
C ILE A 16 -27.40 44.35 -22.69
N THR A 17 -26.20 44.48 -23.25
CA THR A 17 -25.39 43.34 -23.70
C THR A 17 -24.76 42.71 -22.46
N VAL A 18 -25.35 41.65 -21.92
CA VAL A 18 -24.71 40.83 -20.88
C VAL A 18 -23.61 40.01 -21.55
N LEU A 19 -22.37 40.47 -21.43
CA LEU A 19 -21.19 39.69 -21.78
C LEU A 19 -21.01 38.62 -20.69
N VAL A 20 -21.62 37.45 -20.87
CA VAL A 20 -21.30 36.26 -20.09
C VAL A 20 -19.92 35.79 -20.55
N THR A 21 -18.87 36.29 -19.92
CA THR A 21 -17.58 35.60 -19.96
C THR A 21 -17.77 34.29 -19.21
N GLY A 22 -18.09 33.24 -19.97
CA GLY A 22 -18.01 31.86 -19.53
C GLY A 22 -16.55 31.55 -19.22
N LEU A 23 -16.12 31.87 -18.00
CA LEU A 23 -14.95 31.26 -17.42
C LEU A 23 -15.37 29.82 -17.10
N THR A 24 -15.30 28.94 -18.09
CA THR A 24 -15.25 27.51 -17.85
C THR A 24 -13.99 27.27 -17.04
N LEU A 25 -14.12 27.26 -15.72
CA LEU A 25 -13.12 26.74 -14.80
C LEU A 25 -13.13 25.21 -15.03
N THR A 26 -12.49 24.75 -16.10
CA THR A 26 -12.03 23.38 -16.18
C THR A 26 -10.95 23.25 -15.12
N THR A 27 -11.35 22.98 -13.88
CA THR A 27 -10.47 22.30 -12.96
C THR A 27 -10.26 20.93 -13.56
N THR A 28 -9.19 20.78 -14.34
CA THR A 28 -8.52 19.50 -14.43
C THR A 28 -8.14 19.18 -12.99
N LEU A 29 -9.00 18.40 -12.31
CA LEU A 29 -8.56 17.61 -11.18
C LEU A 29 -7.56 16.65 -11.81
N ASP A 30 -6.29 17.07 -11.84
CA ASP A 30 -5.20 16.14 -12.04
C ASP A 30 -5.39 15.09 -10.94
N ASP A 31 -5.82 13.89 -11.33
CA ASP A 31 -5.75 12.71 -10.47
C ASP A 31 -4.28 12.65 -10.06
N ALA A 32 -3.97 13.08 -8.83
CA ALA A 32 -2.61 13.15 -8.33
C ALA A 32 -1.98 11.77 -8.52
N GLU A 33 -0.95 11.70 -9.37
CA GLU A 33 -0.30 10.44 -9.69
C GLU A 33 0.20 9.80 -8.39
N ALA A 34 -0.13 8.53 -8.17
CA ALA A 34 0.28 7.80 -6.97
C ALA A 34 1.81 7.83 -6.85
N LYS A 35 2.33 8.44 -5.78
CA LYS A 35 3.78 8.52 -5.53
C LYS A 35 4.25 7.22 -4.90
N LYS A 36 5.14 6.50 -5.60
CA LYS A 36 5.80 5.31 -5.07
C LYS A 36 7.13 5.70 -4.45
N VAL A 37 7.25 5.48 -3.15
CA VAL A 37 8.50 5.68 -2.41
C VAL A 37 8.95 4.33 -1.87
N LYS A 38 10.25 4.07 -1.94
CA LYS A 38 10.88 2.80 -1.54
C LYS A 38 11.91 3.09 -0.47
N ASN A 39 12.12 2.12 0.42
CA ASN A 39 13.01 2.27 1.56
C ASN A 39 12.65 3.53 2.37
N THR A 40 11.37 3.62 2.74
CA THR A 40 10.84 4.74 3.50
C THR A 40 10.07 4.24 4.69
N ASP A 41 9.94 5.11 5.67
CA ASP A 41 9.10 4.90 6.82
C ASP A 41 7.63 5.02 6.42
N VAL A 42 6.83 4.16 7.02
CA VAL A 42 5.38 4.37 7.15
C VAL A 42 5.13 4.97 8.52
N SER A 43 3.95 5.56 8.70
CA SER A 43 3.44 6.08 9.98
C SER A 43 3.88 5.31 11.22
N VAL A 44 4.04 6.04 12.34
CA VAL A 44 4.44 5.63 13.69
C VAL A 44 4.39 4.11 13.95
N TRP A 45 5.33 3.36 13.35
CA TRP A 45 5.52 1.95 13.63
C TRP A 45 6.61 1.87 14.68
N ASP A 46 6.17 2.00 15.91
CA ASP A 46 7.00 1.91 17.10
C ASP A 46 6.25 1.03 18.10
N SER A 47 6.93 -0.01 18.62
CA SER A 47 6.38 -0.92 19.62
C SER A 47 5.98 -0.22 20.92
N ASP A 48 6.49 0.99 21.13
CA ASP A 48 6.14 1.84 22.26
C ASP A 48 4.85 2.65 22.02
N VAL A 49 4.30 2.66 20.78
CA VAL A 49 2.97 3.23 20.51
C VAL A 49 1.94 2.31 21.14
N SER A 50 1.34 2.78 22.22
CA SER A 50 0.24 2.08 22.86
C SER A 50 -0.96 2.03 21.92
N ILE A 51 -1.61 0.86 21.83
CA ILE A 51 -2.93 0.74 21.21
C ILE A 51 -3.84 1.79 21.84
N ASN A 52 -4.43 2.64 21.00
CA ASN A 52 -5.34 3.68 21.45
C ASN A 52 -6.66 3.58 20.66
N PRO A 53 -7.64 2.83 21.19
CA PRO A 53 -8.94 2.65 20.55
C PRO A 53 -9.78 3.93 20.47
N ILE A 54 -9.42 4.97 21.25
CA ILE A 54 -10.11 6.27 21.23
C ILE A 54 -9.67 7.08 20.02
N THR A 55 -8.37 7.06 19.70
CA THR A 55 -7.81 7.76 18.53
C THR A 55 -7.77 6.89 17.28
N GLY A 56 -8.28 5.65 17.34
CA GLY A 56 -8.31 4.73 16.20
C GLY A 56 -6.94 4.23 15.75
N ILE A 57 -5.97 4.21 16.67
CA ILE A 57 -4.59 3.80 16.41
C ILE A 57 -4.43 2.35 16.89
N PHE A 58 -4.27 1.44 15.94
CA PHE A 58 -4.05 0.01 16.17
C PHE A 58 -2.69 -0.42 15.60
N PRO A 59 -1.59 -0.08 16.30
CA PRO A 59 -0.25 -0.53 15.94
C PRO A 59 -0.09 -2.02 16.29
N ILE A 60 0.88 -2.66 15.64
CA ILE A 60 1.24 -4.04 15.97
C ILE A 60 2.15 -4.05 17.20
N GLY A 61 1.78 -4.83 18.21
CA GLY A 61 2.74 -5.48 19.10
C GLY A 61 3.03 -6.89 18.57
N GLY A 62 4.22 -7.14 18.02
CA GLY A 62 4.47 -8.46 17.41
C GLY A 62 5.91 -8.71 16.99
N SER A 63 6.45 -7.92 16.04
CA SER A 63 7.86 -8.05 15.66
C SER A 63 8.80 -7.16 16.48
N GLY A 64 8.27 -6.23 17.29
CA GLY A 64 9.06 -5.41 18.22
C GLY A 64 10.12 -4.53 17.54
N GLN A 65 9.99 -4.32 16.23
CA GLN A 65 10.97 -3.58 15.44
C GLN A 65 10.36 -2.24 15.03
N ILE A 66 11.21 -1.34 14.54
CA ILE A 66 10.83 0.05 14.20
C ILE A 66 10.87 0.20 12.67
N ALA A 67 10.24 1.28 12.18
CA ALA A 67 9.95 1.65 10.80
C ALA A 67 11.04 1.40 9.72
N GLY A 68 10.67 1.64 8.47
CA GLY A 68 11.61 1.63 7.34
C GLY A 68 11.51 0.40 6.44
N ASN A 69 12.21 0.46 5.32
CA ASN A 69 12.22 -0.58 4.29
C ASN A 69 10.85 -0.93 3.72
N PHE A 70 9.83 -0.08 3.85
CA PHE A 70 8.54 -0.30 3.20
C PHE A 70 8.59 0.06 1.71
N ALA A 71 7.89 -0.74 0.90
CA ALA A 71 7.39 -0.31 -0.39
C ALA A 71 6.08 0.44 -0.15
N VAL A 72 6.11 1.76 -0.34
CA VAL A 72 4.99 2.65 -0.02
C VAL A 72 4.36 3.19 -1.29
N GLU A 73 3.03 3.14 -1.34
CA GLU A 73 2.22 3.88 -2.30
C GLU A 73 1.29 4.81 -1.53
N THR A 74 1.39 6.11 -1.81
CA THR A 74 0.43 7.11 -1.31
C THR A 74 -0.50 7.51 -2.46
N LYS A 75 -1.81 7.36 -2.23
CA LYS A 75 -2.86 7.88 -3.11
C LYS A 75 -3.48 9.09 -2.43
N ASP A 76 -3.36 10.23 -3.09
CA ASP A 76 -4.01 11.46 -2.68
C ASP A 76 -5.24 11.71 -3.56
N LYS A 77 -6.42 11.83 -2.95
CA LYS A 77 -7.64 12.28 -3.60
C LYS A 77 -8.21 13.48 -2.84
N LYS A 78 -9.03 14.25 -3.54
CA LYS A 78 -9.67 15.47 -3.03
C LYS A 78 -10.25 15.35 -1.61
N ASP A 79 -10.87 14.22 -1.30
CA ASP A 79 -11.61 14.00 -0.05
C ASP A 79 -11.03 12.83 0.79
N THR A 80 -9.93 12.21 0.35
CA THR A 80 -9.34 11.04 1.01
C THR A 80 -7.88 10.88 0.63
N THR A 81 -6.99 10.78 1.61
CA THR A 81 -5.59 10.38 1.38
C THR A 81 -5.33 9.05 2.08
N ILE A 82 -4.76 8.09 1.35
CA ILE A 82 -4.40 6.78 1.93
C ILE A 82 -2.95 6.46 1.55
N GLN A 83 -2.16 6.12 2.56
CA GLN A 83 -0.84 5.53 2.42
C GLN A 83 -0.92 4.02 2.72
N VAL A 84 -0.36 3.22 1.81
CA VAL A 84 -0.22 1.77 2.00
C VAL A 84 1.24 1.39 1.91
N GLY A 85 1.75 0.76 2.96
CA GLY A 85 3.07 0.16 3.01
C GLY A 85 2.99 -1.36 3.04
N LEU A 86 3.94 -2.00 2.36
CA LEU A 86 4.18 -3.44 2.44
C LEU A 86 5.69 -3.70 2.47
N ARG A 87 6.15 -4.64 3.29
CA ARG A 87 7.55 -5.12 3.30
C ARG A 87 7.64 -6.58 3.69
N ALA A 88 8.78 -7.20 3.39
CA ALA A 88 9.20 -8.43 4.07
C ALA A 88 10.26 -8.09 5.12
N GLN A 89 10.33 -8.90 6.17
CA GLN A 89 11.33 -8.79 7.23
C GLN A 89 11.78 -10.18 7.67
N ASP A 90 13.01 -10.27 8.15
CA ASP A 90 13.43 -11.42 8.92
C ASP A 90 12.67 -11.40 10.24
N ARG A 91 12.15 -12.56 10.66
CA ARG A 91 11.33 -12.66 11.87
C ARG A 91 12.13 -12.32 13.14
N PHE A 92 13.43 -12.57 13.13
CA PHE A 92 14.30 -12.43 14.30
C PHE A 92 15.35 -11.33 14.15
N ASP A 93 15.76 -11.04 12.91
CA ASP A 93 16.81 -10.05 12.64
C ASP A 93 16.26 -8.68 12.21
N GLY A 94 15.02 -8.61 11.73
CA GLY A 94 14.34 -7.34 11.44
C GLY A 94 14.14 -6.97 9.97
N PRO A 95 13.89 -5.68 9.68
CA PRO A 95 13.58 -5.21 8.34
C PRO A 95 14.68 -5.55 7.34
N ILE A 96 14.29 -6.20 6.25
CA ILE A 96 15.20 -6.52 5.15
C ILE A 96 15.22 -5.33 4.18
N GLU A 97 16.41 -4.84 3.85
CA GLU A 97 16.55 -3.80 2.84
C GLU A 97 16.22 -4.37 1.44
N PRO A 98 15.23 -3.82 0.72
CA PRO A 98 14.86 -4.35 -0.58
C PRO A 98 15.81 -3.86 -1.69
N ILE A 99 16.14 -4.74 -2.62
CA ILE A 99 16.70 -4.32 -3.91
C ILE A 99 15.55 -3.84 -4.78
N LYS A 100 15.24 -2.54 -4.65
CA LYS A 100 14.09 -1.87 -5.26
C LYS A 100 12.76 -2.39 -4.65
N ASP A 101 12.05 -3.28 -5.32
CA ASP A 101 10.78 -3.88 -4.84
C ASP A 101 10.90 -5.40 -4.60
N VAL A 102 12.14 -5.89 -4.56
CA VAL A 102 12.47 -7.29 -4.33
C VAL A 102 13.13 -7.41 -2.97
N TYR A 103 12.52 -8.18 -2.08
CA TYR A 103 13.09 -8.58 -0.80
C TYR A 103 13.71 -9.97 -0.98
N ILE A 104 14.89 -10.17 -0.41
CA ILE A 104 15.55 -11.46 -0.39
C ILE A 104 15.57 -11.90 1.06
N VAL A 105 14.84 -12.98 1.33
CA VAL A 105 14.60 -13.48 2.67
C VAL A 105 15.30 -14.83 2.82
N PRO A 106 15.78 -15.17 4.03
CA PRO A 106 16.48 -16.43 4.24
C PRO A 106 15.57 -17.63 3.99
N THR A 107 16.19 -18.76 3.64
CA THR A 107 15.49 -20.03 3.60
C THR A 107 15.19 -20.55 5.02
N GLY A 108 14.45 -21.65 5.10
CA GLY A 108 14.22 -22.36 6.35
C GLY A 108 12.91 -22.03 7.05
N GLU A 109 12.71 -22.75 8.14
CA GLU A 109 11.49 -22.77 8.95
C GLU A 109 11.85 -22.78 10.44
N SER A 110 11.02 -22.12 11.23
CA SER A 110 10.97 -22.22 12.69
C SER A 110 9.95 -23.28 13.08
N THR A 111 10.16 -24.02 14.18
CA THR A 111 9.12 -24.89 14.76
C THR A 111 7.89 -24.03 15.09
N PRO A 112 6.68 -24.32 14.57
CA PRO A 112 6.17 -25.61 14.05
C PRO A 112 6.11 -25.78 12.51
N GLY A 113 7.05 -25.26 11.73
CA GLY A 113 7.05 -25.31 10.24
C GLY A 113 6.69 -23.97 9.58
N LEU A 114 7.01 -22.88 10.28
CA LEU A 114 6.69 -21.50 9.90
C LEU A 114 7.91 -20.85 9.25
N ARG A 115 7.75 -20.09 8.16
CA ARG A 115 8.89 -19.43 7.51
C ARG A 115 9.72 -18.59 8.49
N ALA A 116 11.03 -18.53 8.26
CA ALA A 116 11.95 -17.69 9.04
C ALA A 116 11.74 -16.17 8.85
N TRP A 117 10.82 -15.76 7.98
CA TRP A 117 10.54 -14.37 7.63
C TRP A 117 9.04 -14.06 7.70
N ASN A 118 8.71 -12.78 7.91
CA ASN A 118 7.34 -12.26 7.93
C ASN A 118 7.14 -11.23 6.81
N PHE A 119 5.89 -10.90 6.53
CA PHE A 119 5.56 -9.66 5.83
C PHE A 119 4.75 -8.74 6.74
N ASP A 120 5.04 -7.45 6.64
CA ASP A 120 4.34 -6.41 7.39
C ASP A 120 3.60 -5.52 6.43
N PHE A 121 2.45 -5.03 6.87
CA PHE A 121 1.75 -3.98 6.18
C PHE A 121 1.29 -2.86 7.10
N SER A 122 1.15 -1.69 6.51
CA SER A 122 0.66 -0.46 7.14
C SER A 122 -0.34 0.21 6.24
N ILE A 123 -1.46 0.61 6.80
CA ILE A 123 -2.50 1.39 6.13
C ILE A 123 -2.78 2.60 7.01
N ASP A 124 -2.54 3.79 6.47
CA ASP A 124 -2.74 5.06 7.15
C ASP A 124 -3.63 5.96 6.28
N SER A 125 -4.73 6.46 6.85
CA SER A 125 -5.70 7.35 6.20
C SER A 125 -5.73 8.77 6.76
N GLY A 126 -4.78 9.17 7.59
CA GLY A 126 -4.73 10.52 8.15
C GLY A 126 -4.11 10.66 9.53
N THR A 127 -3.04 9.92 9.84
CA THR A 127 -2.25 10.25 11.04
C THR A 127 -1.51 11.58 10.87
N GLU A 128 -1.19 12.25 11.99
CA GLU A 128 -0.36 13.47 12.01
C GLU A 128 1.01 13.26 11.34
N PHE A 129 1.54 12.03 11.40
CA PHE A 129 2.77 11.68 10.69
C PHE A 129 2.59 11.85 9.18
N LEU A 130 1.48 11.33 8.63
CA LEU A 130 1.19 11.42 7.20
C LEU A 130 0.94 12.86 6.77
N GLU A 131 0.23 13.64 7.58
CA GLU A 131 0.04 15.08 7.36
C GLU A 131 1.37 15.82 7.29
N THR A 132 2.26 15.56 8.25
CA THR A 132 3.60 16.14 8.30
C THR A 132 4.43 15.73 7.09
N GLN A 133 4.39 14.45 6.71
CA GLN A 133 5.11 13.92 5.55
C GLN A 133 4.63 14.55 4.23
N LEU A 134 3.33 14.83 4.11
CA LEU A 134 2.74 15.42 2.91
C LEU A 134 2.69 16.95 2.93
N GLY A 135 2.93 17.57 4.09
CA GLY A 135 2.87 19.03 4.28
C GLY A 135 1.46 19.61 4.10
N LYS A 136 0.42 18.84 4.44
CA LYS A 136 -0.98 19.27 4.34
C LYS A 136 -1.85 18.64 5.43
N ASP A 137 -2.89 19.36 5.83
CA ASP A 137 -3.96 18.89 6.70
C ASP A 137 -4.80 17.83 5.97
N LEU A 138 -5.11 16.72 6.63
CA LEU A 138 -5.85 15.60 6.04
C LEU A 138 -7.21 15.44 6.70
N SER A 139 -8.27 15.32 5.89
CA SER A 139 -9.52 14.78 6.39
C SER A 139 -9.34 13.30 6.71
N THR A 140 -9.35 12.97 8.01
CA THR A 140 -9.28 11.58 8.47
C THR A 140 -10.44 10.78 7.89
N SER A 141 -10.11 9.71 7.16
CA SER A 141 -11.10 8.76 6.66
C SER A 141 -11.11 7.54 7.56
N ASN A 142 -12.30 7.04 7.93
CA ASN A 142 -12.39 5.81 8.72
C ASN A 142 -11.99 4.64 7.82
N LEU A 143 -10.97 3.88 8.23
CA LEU A 143 -10.49 2.71 7.50
C LEU A 143 -11.54 1.60 7.41
N GLU A 144 -12.57 1.62 8.27
CA GLU A 144 -13.74 0.73 8.18
C GLU A 144 -14.59 0.98 6.92
N ASP A 145 -14.48 2.16 6.29
CA ASP A 145 -15.18 2.47 5.04
C ASP A 145 -14.50 1.86 3.80
N PHE A 146 -13.44 1.08 3.99
CA PHE A 146 -12.65 0.48 2.92
C PHE A 146 -12.53 -1.03 3.07
N ASP A 147 -12.65 -1.73 1.95
CA ASP A 147 -12.22 -3.12 1.87
C ASP A 147 -10.70 -3.17 1.72
N VAL A 148 -10.06 -4.00 2.55
CA VAL A 148 -8.63 -4.29 2.39
C VAL A 148 -8.49 -5.70 1.84
N VAL A 149 -7.63 -5.85 0.83
CA VAL A 149 -7.40 -7.12 0.14
C VAL A 149 -5.91 -7.42 0.07
N LEU A 150 -5.49 -8.50 0.72
CA LEU A 150 -4.17 -9.09 0.57
C LEU A 150 -4.24 -10.20 -0.48
N GLU A 151 -3.37 -10.13 -1.47
CA GLU A 151 -3.20 -11.17 -2.48
C GLU A 151 -1.74 -11.64 -2.46
N ILE A 152 -1.54 -12.94 -2.23
CA ILE A 152 -0.24 -13.60 -2.31
C ILE A 152 -0.29 -14.58 -3.47
N LYS A 153 0.72 -14.51 -4.34
CA LYS A 153 0.93 -15.48 -5.42
C LYS A 153 2.29 -16.10 -5.26
N ASP A 154 2.35 -17.41 -5.29
CA ASP A 154 3.63 -18.12 -5.32
C ASP A 154 4.17 -18.24 -6.76
N ALA A 155 5.32 -18.88 -6.90
CA ALA A 155 5.96 -19.09 -8.20
C ALA A 155 5.17 -20.03 -9.13
N GLU A 156 4.38 -20.94 -8.55
CA GLU A 156 3.51 -21.87 -9.27
C GLU A 156 2.18 -21.23 -9.71
N LYS A 157 1.98 -19.95 -9.35
CA LYS A 157 0.77 -19.15 -9.61
C LYS A 157 -0.43 -19.58 -8.77
N ASN A 158 -0.23 -20.36 -7.71
CA ASN A 158 -1.23 -20.53 -6.68
C ASN A 158 -1.52 -19.15 -6.10
N LYS A 159 -2.81 -18.82 -5.99
CA LYS A 159 -3.26 -17.50 -5.60
C LYS A 159 -4.06 -17.60 -4.31
N PHE A 160 -3.58 -16.89 -3.31
CA PHE A 160 -4.22 -16.74 -2.02
C PHE A 160 -4.74 -15.31 -1.92
N LYS A 161 -6.00 -15.18 -1.57
CA LYS A 161 -6.67 -13.89 -1.41
C LYS A 161 -7.32 -13.88 -0.04
N LEU A 162 -7.03 -12.84 0.73
CA LEU A 162 -7.70 -12.57 1.98
C LEU A 162 -8.31 -11.18 1.92
N ASP A 163 -9.59 -11.12 2.25
CA ASP A 163 -10.33 -9.89 2.44
C ASP A 163 -10.36 -9.61 3.94
N PHE A 164 -9.89 -8.43 4.36
CA PHE A 164 -9.92 -8.02 5.75
C PHE A 164 -11.14 -7.16 5.99
N ASP A 165 -11.89 -7.55 7.02
CA ASP A 165 -12.78 -6.65 7.70
C ASP A 165 -11.99 -5.95 8.81
N LEU A 166 -11.57 -4.71 8.57
CA LEU A 166 -10.84 -3.92 9.57
C LEU A 166 -11.70 -3.60 10.80
N GLY A 167 -13.03 -3.53 10.64
CA GLY A 167 -13.98 -3.33 11.74
C GLY A 167 -14.15 -4.59 12.59
N GLY A 168 -13.97 -5.77 12.00
CA GLY A 168 -14.05 -7.06 12.71
C GLY A 168 -12.78 -7.48 13.47
N ILE A 169 -11.62 -6.93 13.13
CA ILE A 169 -10.31 -7.31 13.72
C ILE A 169 -10.11 -6.68 15.10
N ASN A 170 -10.74 -5.53 15.38
CA ASN A 170 -10.55 -4.79 16.62
C ASN A 170 -11.84 -4.78 17.44
N ALA A 171 -11.75 -5.12 18.72
CA ALA A 171 -12.90 -5.07 19.62
C ALA A 171 -13.43 -3.63 19.76
N ASN A 172 -14.53 -3.32 19.05
CA ASN A 172 -15.31 -2.07 19.14
C ASN A 172 -14.46 -0.80 19.35
N PRO A 173 -13.83 -0.25 18.29
CA PRO A 173 -13.19 1.04 18.41
C PRO A 173 -14.22 2.12 18.86
N VAL A 174 -13.77 3.06 19.69
CA VAL A 174 -14.63 4.16 20.18
C VAL A 174 -14.64 5.33 19.19
N GLY A 175 -13.69 5.36 18.26
CA GLY A 175 -13.54 6.36 17.19
C GLY A 175 -13.18 5.72 15.84
N PRO A 176 -13.03 6.52 14.77
CA PRO A 176 -12.69 6.01 13.44
C PRO A 176 -11.31 5.34 13.47
N ILE A 177 -11.17 4.18 12.83
CA ILE A 177 -9.85 3.56 12.62
C ILE A 177 -9.10 4.39 11.59
N ILE A 178 -7.94 4.95 11.92
CA ILE A 178 -7.15 5.76 10.98
C ILE A 178 -5.78 5.16 10.66
N LEU A 179 -5.35 4.19 11.48
CA LEU A 179 -4.11 3.44 11.30
C LEU A 179 -4.34 1.97 11.62
N SER A 180 -4.02 1.11 10.67
CA SER A 180 -3.99 -0.34 10.85
C SER A 180 -2.66 -0.90 10.36
N GLN A 181 -1.96 -1.59 11.25
CA GLN A 181 -0.71 -2.25 10.94
C GLN A 181 -0.82 -3.72 11.34
N GLN A 182 -0.28 -4.64 10.53
CA GLN A 182 -0.26 -6.08 10.82
C GLN A 182 1.03 -6.75 10.33
N SER A 183 1.45 -7.85 10.99
CA SER A 183 2.68 -8.59 10.68
C SER A 183 2.40 -10.07 10.70
N TRP A 184 2.51 -10.71 9.55
CA TRP A 184 2.07 -12.09 9.34
C TRP A 184 3.17 -12.98 8.80
N ASN A 185 3.07 -14.26 9.13
CA ASN A 185 4.02 -15.29 8.75
C ASN A 185 3.37 -16.27 7.77
N ILE A 186 4.10 -16.64 6.72
CA ILE A 186 3.66 -17.65 5.74
C ILE A 186 3.67 -19.03 6.39
N GLY A 187 2.58 -19.79 6.24
CA GLY A 187 2.37 -21.09 6.87
C GLY A 187 1.61 -21.02 8.20
N PHE A 188 1.26 -19.82 8.69
CA PHE A 188 0.50 -19.68 9.92
C PHE A 188 -1.01 -19.86 9.67
N GLY A 189 -1.56 -21.00 10.11
CA GLY A 189 -2.97 -21.27 10.43
C GLY A 189 -4.02 -20.92 9.36
N PHE A 190 -4.25 -19.62 9.16
CA PHE A 190 -5.22 -19.07 8.20
C PHE A 190 -4.60 -18.77 6.81
N LEU A 191 -3.27 -18.81 6.70
CA LEU A 191 -2.52 -18.71 5.45
C LEU A 191 -1.96 -20.08 5.06
N ASP A 192 -2.82 -20.95 4.52
CA ASP A 192 -2.43 -22.26 3.98
C ASP A 192 -1.73 -22.10 2.62
N ILE A 193 -0.62 -21.37 2.66
CA ILE A 193 0.21 -21.01 1.50
C ILE A 193 1.39 -21.98 1.46
N PRO A 194 1.75 -22.54 0.30
CA PRO A 194 2.90 -23.41 0.16
C PRO A 194 4.15 -22.77 0.76
N VAL A 195 4.73 -23.43 1.76
CA VAL A 195 5.94 -23.01 2.47
C VAL A 195 7.21 -23.48 1.75
N ASP A 196 7.13 -24.00 0.54
CA ASP A 196 8.25 -24.50 -0.25
C ASP A 196 8.56 -23.62 -1.47
N SER A 197 7.70 -22.65 -1.80
CA SER A 197 7.95 -21.78 -2.94
C SER A 197 9.16 -20.86 -2.75
N GLU A 198 9.99 -20.75 -3.79
CA GLU A 198 11.19 -19.89 -3.83
C GLU A 198 10.88 -18.42 -4.13
N ALA A 199 9.65 -18.10 -4.57
CA ALA A 199 9.28 -16.72 -4.85
C ALA A 199 7.80 -16.44 -4.58
N TYR A 200 7.52 -15.28 -4.00
CA TYR A 200 6.18 -14.77 -3.76
C TYR A 200 6.00 -13.37 -4.35
N LYS A 201 4.82 -13.10 -4.89
CA LYS A 201 4.35 -11.75 -5.21
C LYS A 201 3.24 -11.42 -4.24
N ILE A 202 3.51 -10.49 -3.34
CA ILE A 202 2.56 -10.06 -2.32
C ILE A 202 2.03 -8.69 -2.74
N SER A 203 0.71 -8.52 -2.66
CA SER A 203 0.09 -7.23 -2.91
C SER A 203 -1.03 -6.92 -1.95
N LEU A 204 -1.03 -5.71 -1.45
CA LEU A 204 -2.07 -5.16 -0.59
C LEU A 204 -2.83 -4.10 -1.37
N SER A 205 -4.16 -4.22 -1.45
CA SER A 205 -5.01 -3.23 -2.10
C SER A 205 -6.04 -2.71 -1.10
N VAL A 206 -6.26 -1.41 -1.08
CA VAL A 206 -7.38 -0.77 -0.38
C VAL A 206 -8.40 -0.37 -1.44
N LEU A 207 -9.67 -0.72 -1.21
CA LEU A 207 -10.78 -0.46 -2.12
C LEU A 207 -11.83 0.39 -1.39
N GLU A 208 -12.38 1.39 -2.08
CA GLU A 208 -13.58 2.09 -1.61
C GLU A 208 -14.75 1.11 -1.58
N ASP A 209 -15.46 0.98 -0.46
CA ASP A 209 -16.72 0.23 -0.46
C ASP A 209 -17.80 1.02 -1.21
N ASP A 210 -18.13 0.56 -2.41
CA ASP A 210 -19.22 1.10 -3.23
C ASP A 210 -20.39 0.09 -3.38
N GLY A 211 -20.37 -1.00 -2.62
CA GLY A 211 -21.32 -2.11 -2.72
C GLY A 211 -21.28 -2.90 -4.03
N LYS A 212 -20.37 -2.58 -4.98
CA LYS A 212 -20.30 -3.19 -6.32
C LYS A 212 -18.86 -3.28 -6.86
N LYS A 213 -18.03 -4.11 -6.20
CA LYS A 213 -16.61 -4.36 -6.52
C LYS A 213 -15.79 -3.08 -6.33
N GLY A 214 -15.48 -2.79 -5.07
CA GLY A 214 -14.86 -1.55 -4.65
C GLY A 214 -13.76 -1.00 -5.56
N LYS A 215 -13.83 0.29 -5.84
CA LYS A 215 -12.82 0.99 -6.65
C LYS A 215 -11.50 1.01 -5.91
N LYS A 216 -10.42 0.56 -6.58
CA LYS A 216 -9.09 0.57 -5.97
C LYS A 216 -8.59 1.97 -5.68
N VAL A 217 -8.38 2.27 -4.40
CA VAL A 217 -7.87 3.55 -3.95
C VAL A 217 -6.37 3.52 -3.79
N ALA A 218 -5.77 2.53 -3.13
CA ALA A 218 -4.32 2.44 -2.99
C ALA A 218 -3.83 1.00 -3.18
N LYS A 219 -2.58 0.83 -3.61
CA LYS A 219 -1.98 -0.50 -3.76
C LYS A 219 -0.48 -0.53 -3.47
N SER A 220 -0.04 -1.40 -2.56
CA SER A 220 1.37 -1.77 -2.49
C SER A 220 1.63 -3.16 -3.06
N LYS A 221 2.85 -3.38 -3.56
CA LYS A 221 3.31 -4.64 -4.15
C LYS A 221 4.78 -4.85 -3.83
N ILE A 222 5.12 -6.07 -3.45
CA ILE A 222 6.50 -6.53 -3.29
C ILE A 222 6.68 -7.89 -3.96
N THR A 223 7.93 -8.17 -4.33
CA THR A 223 8.39 -9.52 -4.67
C THR A 223 9.28 -10.01 -3.54
N VAL A 224 9.10 -11.25 -3.11
CA VAL A 224 9.94 -11.92 -2.12
C VAL A 224 10.63 -13.08 -2.82
N LEU A 225 11.95 -13.17 -2.71
CA LEU A 225 12.75 -14.30 -3.15
C LEU A 225 13.31 -15.00 -1.92
N VAL A 226 13.09 -16.31 -1.79
CA VAL A 226 13.54 -17.10 -0.64
C VAL A 226 14.83 -17.81 -1.02
N THR A 227 15.96 -17.33 -0.49
CA THR A 227 17.29 -17.87 -0.80
C THR A 227 18.32 -17.37 0.21
N ASP A 228 19.34 -18.19 0.46
CA ASP A 228 20.51 -17.79 1.26
C ASP A 228 21.65 -17.24 0.38
N GLN A 229 21.43 -17.16 -0.94
CA GLN A 229 22.38 -16.49 -1.83
C GLN A 229 22.42 -14.98 -1.54
N VAL A 230 23.63 -14.46 -1.41
CA VAL A 230 23.88 -13.01 -1.38
C VAL A 230 23.98 -12.51 -2.82
N PRO A 231 23.19 -11.50 -3.23
CA PRO A 231 23.30 -10.96 -4.58
C PRO A 231 24.64 -10.28 -4.85
N GLU A 232 25.29 -10.67 -5.94
CA GLU A 232 26.47 -9.97 -6.47
C GLU A 232 26.03 -9.04 -7.61
N ASP A 233 26.36 -7.75 -7.52
CA ASP A 233 25.97 -6.72 -8.49
C ASP A 233 24.46 -6.69 -8.80
N GLY A 234 23.62 -7.00 -7.81
CA GLY A 234 22.16 -7.05 -7.95
C GLY A 234 21.68 -8.20 -8.85
N LYS A 235 22.45 -9.29 -8.92
CA LYS A 235 22.11 -10.54 -9.60
C LYS A 235 22.15 -11.72 -8.64
N LEU A 236 21.41 -12.76 -9.01
CA LEU A 236 21.40 -14.07 -8.35
C LEU A 236 21.64 -15.14 -9.41
N ASP A 237 22.24 -16.24 -8.98
CA ASP A 237 22.37 -17.42 -9.83
C ASP A 237 21.09 -18.23 -9.80
N ILE A 238 20.67 -18.66 -10.99
CA ILE A 238 19.55 -19.57 -11.20
C ILE A 238 19.98 -20.78 -12.02
N CYS A 239 19.34 -21.92 -11.78
CA CYS A 239 19.47 -23.08 -12.64
C CYS A 239 18.41 -23.01 -13.73
N HIS A 240 18.85 -22.79 -14.98
CA HIS A 240 17.98 -22.74 -16.15
C HIS A 240 18.41 -23.77 -17.17
N LYS A 241 17.60 -24.82 -17.35
CA LYS A 241 17.88 -25.91 -18.31
C LYS A 241 19.29 -26.48 -18.10
N GLU A 242 19.58 -26.91 -16.87
CA GLU A 242 20.87 -27.53 -16.48
C GLU A 242 22.09 -26.61 -16.68
N LYS A 243 21.87 -25.29 -16.80
CA LYS A 243 22.94 -24.29 -16.87
C LYS A 243 22.72 -23.22 -15.82
N THR A 244 23.74 -23.00 -15.00
CA THR A 244 23.80 -21.86 -14.09
C THR A 244 23.86 -20.56 -14.89
N LYS A 245 22.97 -19.62 -14.57
CA LYS A 245 22.94 -18.29 -15.14
C LYS A 245 22.82 -17.25 -14.04
N SER A 246 23.66 -16.23 -14.10
CA SER A 246 23.51 -15.03 -13.27
C SER A 246 22.49 -14.08 -13.91
N VAL A 247 21.38 -13.83 -13.22
CA VAL A 247 20.28 -12.98 -13.68
C VAL A 247 19.99 -11.87 -12.69
N SER A 248 19.51 -10.71 -13.16
CA SER A 248 19.10 -9.64 -12.25
C SER A 248 18.01 -10.11 -11.28
N VAL A 249 18.12 -9.73 -10.01
CA VAL A 249 17.14 -10.04 -8.94
C VAL A 249 15.69 -9.74 -9.35
N LYS A 250 15.48 -8.68 -10.14
CA LYS A 250 14.16 -8.31 -10.67
C LYS A 250 13.53 -9.33 -11.61
N SER A 251 14.37 -10.08 -12.30
CA SER A 251 13.95 -11.03 -13.34
C SER A 251 13.80 -12.43 -12.77
N VAL A 252 14.38 -12.74 -11.61
CA VAL A 252 14.37 -14.08 -10.99
C VAL A 252 12.95 -14.62 -10.87
N ALA A 253 12.04 -13.89 -10.21
CA ALA A 253 10.65 -14.35 -10.05
C ALA A 253 9.95 -14.65 -11.40
N LYS A 254 10.28 -13.90 -12.47
CA LYS A 254 9.74 -14.16 -13.81
C LYS A 254 10.36 -15.40 -14.45
N HIS A 255 11.63 -15.67 -14.18
CA HIS A 255 12.32 -16.88 -14.62
C HIS A 255 11.71 -18.13 -13.98
N ILE A 256 11.53 -18.12 -12.65
CA ILE A 256 10.88 -19.22 -11.92
C ILE A 256 9.46 -19.44 -12.47
N GLU A 257 8.64 -18.38 -12.54
CA GLU A 257 7.23 -18.49 -12.99
C GLU A 257 7.07 -18.93 -14.46
N LYS A 258 7.98 -18.53 -15.35
CA LYS A 258 7.86 -18.78 -16.80
C LYS A 258 8.56 -20.05 -17.24
N HIS A 259 9.65 -20.42 -16.57
CA HIS A 259 10.55 -21.47 -17.01
C HIS A 259 10.72 -22.62 -16.01
N GLY A 260 10.20 -22.48 -14.79
CA GLY A 260 10.45 -23.45 -13.72
C GLY A 260 11.92 -23.46 -13.29
N ASP A 261 12.63 -22.34 -13.48
CA ASP A 261 14.01 -22.18 -13.03
C ASP A 261 14.05 -22.17 -11.50
N THR A 262 15.13 -22.66 -10.89
CA THR A 262 15.33 -22.61 -9.43
C THR A 262 16.39 -21.60 -9.04
N ILE A 263 16.29 -21.01 -7.85
CA ILE A 263 17.31 -20.12 -7.30
C ILE A 263 18.48 -20.95 -6.78
N GLY A 264 19.64 -20.85 -7.43
CA GLY A 264 20.80 -21.69 -7.13
C GLY A 264 21.67 -21.92 -8.35
N PRO A 265 22.94 -22.31 -8.19
CA PRO A 265 23.62 -23.04 -9.24
C PRO A 265 22.88 -24.37 -9.52
N CYS A 266 23.02 -24.93 -10.72
CA CYS A 266 22.53 -26.27 -10.98
C CYS A 266 23.31 -27.30 -10.14
N THR A 267 22.59 -28.23 -9.52
CA THR A 267 23.19 -29.41 -8.89
C THR A 267 23.57 -30.43 -9.97
N GLU A 268 24.79 -30.96 -9.91
CA GLU A 268 25.25 -32.05 -10.79
C GLU A 268 24.53 -33.38 -10.52
#